data_AF-A0A851C7Y8-F1
#
_entry.id   AF-A0A851C7Y8-F1
#
_cell.length_a   1.000
_cell.length_b   1.000
_cell.length_c   1.000
_cell.angle_alpha   90.00
_cell.angle_beta   90.00
_cell.angle_gamma   90.00
#
_symmetry.space_group_name_H-M   'P 1'
#
loop_
_entity.id
_entity.type
_entity.pdbx_description
1 polymer ?
#
loop_
_entity_poly.entity_id
_entity_poly.type
_entity_poly.pdbx_seq_one_letter_code
_entity_poly.pdbx_strand_id
1 'polypeptide(L)'
;DMAEPIQQLTRNNHPQERQSIPFTLIQRKEKLGDVLYEKRQYSKAKWACIRMAEKQYEQSICLGFMKLMRYICEQNSSGLYLGLTIPIVTIVHTNAAQSAMTPSVTVAYYLPEVLQDEPPHPLDPDIVIEEWPSTIVYSR
;
A
#
# COMPACT_ATOMS: atom_id res chain seq x y z
N ASP A 1 -1.93 20.77 -5.16
CA ASP A 1 -1.82 21.14 -3.74
C ASP A 1 -2.09 19.90 -2.89
N MET A 2 -1.48 19.75 -1.70
CA MET A 2 -1.72 18.65 -0.75
C MET A 2 -2.55 19.08 0.47
N ALA A 3 -2.86 20.37 0.62
CA ALA A 3 -3.61 20.89 1.76
C ALA A 3 -4.97 20.20 1.96
N GLU A 4 -5.72 20.01 0.88
CA GLU A 4 -7.06 19.40 0.91
C GLU A 4 -7.03 17.90 1.29
N PRO A 5 -6.22 17.03 0.64
CA PRO A 5 -6.05 15.65 1.10
C PRO A 5 -5.62 15.54 2.57
N ILE A 6 -4.71 16.41 3.03
CA ILE A 6 -4.26 16.41 4.43
C ILE A 6 -5.41 16.78 5.38
N GLN A 7 -6.24 17.75 5.03
CA GLN A 7 -7.41 18.14 5.84
C GLN A 7 -8.46 17.03 5.88
N GLN A 8 -8.78 16.42 4.72
CA GLN A 8 -9.70 15.28 4.63
C GLN A 8 -9.20 14.10 5.46
N LEU A 9 -7.92 13.77 5.38
CA LEU A 9 -7.31 12.76 6.25
C LEU A 9 -7.43 13.15 7.70
N THR A 10 -7.04 14.36 8.08
CA THR A 10 -7.11 14.78 9.49
C THR A 10 -8.53 14.68 10.06
N ARG A 11 -9.54 14.93 9.23
CA ARG A 11 -10.95 14.81 9.59
C ARG A 11 -11.45 13.37 9.67
N ASN A 12 -11.04 12.51 8.74
CA ASN A 12 -11.61 11.17 8.56
C ASN A 12 -10.69 10.03 9.03
N ASN A 13 -9.46 10.33 9.45
CA ASN A 13 -8.43 9.34 9.82
C ASN A 13 -8.32 9.22 11.35
N HIS A 14 -9.37 8.70 11.97
CA HIS A 14 -9.29 8.29 13.38
C HIS A 14 -8.44 7.00 13.48
N PRO A 15 -7.41 6.94 14.36
CA PRO A 15 -6.55 5.75 14.45
C PRO A 15 -7.30 4.44 14.72
N GLN A 16 -8.46 4.52 15.38
CA GLN A 16 -9.33 3.39 15.68
C GLN A 16 -10.07 2.85 14.44
N GLU A 17 -10.20 3.66 13.39
CA GLU A 17 -10.90 3.31 12.14
C GLU A 17 -9.94 2.77 11.07
N ARG A 18 -8.61 2.85 11.31
CA ARG A 18 -7.61 2.30 10.39
C ARG A 18 -7.71 0.78 10.36
N GLN A 19 -7.93 0.23 9.18
CA GLN A 19 -7.96 -1.21 8.99
C GLN A 19 -6.54 -1.75 8.81
N SER A 20 -6.19 -2.79 9.56
CA SER A 20 -4.95 -3.52 9.26
C SER A 20 -5.21 -4.52 8.14
N ILE A 21 -4.22 -4.74 7.28
CA ILE A 21 -4.34 -5.74 6.22
C ILE A 21 -4.49 -7.13 6.86
N PRO A 22 -5.55 -7.90 6.52
CA PRO A 22 -5.77 -9.21 7.11
C PRO A 22 -4.69 -10.20 6.69
N PHE A 23 -4.17 -10.97 7.67
CA PHE A 23 -3.22 -12.05 7.42
C PHE A 23 -3.45 -13.22 8.37
N THR A 24 -3.02 -14.41 7.94
CA THR A 24 -2.90 -15.58 8.81
C THR A 24 -1.45 -15.71 9.27
N LEU A 25 -1.21 -15.74 10.59
CA LEU A 25 0.11 -16.02 11.14
C LEU A 25 0.42 -17.51 11.02
N ILE A 26 1.39 -17.86 10.18
CA ILE A 26 1.83 -19.26 9.98
C ILE A 26 2.85 -19.65 11.05
N GLN A 27 3.83 -18.78 11.31
CA GLN A 27 4.92 -19.07 12.22
C GLN A 27 5.46 -17.78 12.82
N ARG A 28 5.82 -17.82 14.11
CA ARG A 28 6.56 -16.75 14.79
C ARG A 28 7.83 -17.35 15.38
N LYS A 29 8.98 -16.78 15.02
CA LYS A 29 10.29 -17.21 15.54
C LYS A 29 10.81 -16.16 16.51
N GLU A 30 11.16 -16.60 17.71
CA GLU A 30 11.67 -15.73 18.76
C GLU A 30 13.01 -16.26 19.29
N LYS A 31 13.83 -15.36 19.83
CA LYS A 31 15.07 -15.70 20.54
C LYS A 31 15.28 -14.69 21.67
N LEU A 32 15.41 -15.20 22.90
CA LEU A 32 15.63 -14.38 24.11
C LEU A 32 14.55 -13.29 24.33
N GLY A 33 13.31 -13.57 23.93
CA GLY A 33 12.19 -12.60 24.02
C GLY A 33 12.07 -11.66 22.82
N ASP A 34 13.05 -11.62 21.92
CA ASP A 34 12.99 -10.82 20.71
C ASP A 34 12.37 -11.61 19.55
N VAL A 35 11.40 -11.00 18.88
CA VAL A 35 10.85 -11.54 17.63
C VAL A 35 11.90 -11.42 16.52
N LEU A 36 12.33 -12.55 15.99
CA LEU A 36 13.28 -12.59 14.88
C LEU A 36 12.58 -12.41 13.54
N TYR A 37 11.45 -13.11 13.34
CA TYR A 37 10.55 -12.91 12.22
C TYR A 37 9.18 -13.57 12.48
N GLU A 38 8.20 -13.14 11.71
CA GLU A 38 6.91 -13.79 11.52
C GLU A 38 6.72 -14.17 10.06
N LYS A 39 6.23 -15.39 9.83
CA LYS A 39 5.77 -15.87 8.53
C LYS A 39 4.27 -15.63 8.47
N ARG A 40 3.84 -14.70 7.63
CA ARG A 40 2.45 -14.29 7.46
C ARG A 40 1.95 -14.68 6.07
N GLN A 41 0.75 -15.25 5.99
CA GLN A 41 0.05 -15.48 4.73
C GLN A 41 -0.98 -14.39 4.50
N TYR A 42 -0.86 -13.72 3.37
CA TYR A 42 -1.86 -12.78 2.87
C TYR A 42 -2.69 -13.47 1.79
N SER A 43 -4.00 -13.29 1.83
CA SER A 43 -4.91 -13.77 0.79
C SER A 43 -4.76 -12.96 -0.50
N LYS A 44 -5.30 -13.50 -1.60
CA LYS A 44 -5.44 -12.75 -2.85
C LYS A 44 -6.29 -11.49 -2.61
N ALA A 45 -5.85 -10.35 -3.12
CA ALA A 45 -6.55 -9.08 -2.92
C ALA A 45 -6.18 -8.05 -3.99
N LYS A 46 -7.05 -7.07 -4.19
CA LYS A 46 -6.82 -5.89 -5.02
C LYS A 46 -6.12 -4.78 -4.24
N TRP A 47 -5.17 -4.14 -4.91
CA TRP A 47 -4.36 -3.05 -4.41
C TRP A 47 -4.38 -1.90 -5.42
N ALA A 48 -4.40 -0.66 -4.93
CA ALA A 48 -4.06 0.49 -5.77
C ALA A 48 -2.54 0.64 -5.76
N CYS A 49 -1.93 0.54 -6.94
CA CYS A 49 -0.49 0.53 -7.12
C CYS A 49 -0.06 1.70 -7.99
N ILE A 50 1.06 2.32 -7.64
CA ILE A 50 1.71 3.34 -8.45
C ILE A 50 3.21 3.06 -8.55
N ARG A 51 3.73 3.05 -9.77
CA ARG A 51 5.16 2.84 -10.04
C ARG A 51 5.83 4.18 -10.33
N MET A 52 6.84 4.53 -9.54
CA MET A 52 7.57 5.79 -9.64
C MET A 52 9.06 5.52 -9.87
N ALA A 53 9.72 6.38 -10.65
CA ALA A 53 11.13 6.27 -10.98
C ALA A 53 11.79 7.66 -11.01
N GLU A 54 11.80 8.32 -9.86
CA GLU A 54 12.49 9.60 -9.66
C GLU A 54 13.99 9.41 -9.45
N LYS A 55 14.75 10.51 -9.47
CA LYS A 55 16.20 10.49 -9.27
C LYS A 55 16.62 9.87 -7.93
N GLN A 56 15.81 10.06 -6.89
CA GLN A 56 16.02 9.48 -5.56
C GLN A 56 14.86 8.55 -5.19
N TYR A 57 15.16 7.48 -4.45
CA TYR A 57 14.14 6.53 -3.98
C TYR A 57 13.13 7.20 -3.07
N GLU A 58 13.60 8.04 -2.15
CA GLU A 58 12.76 8.77 -1.19
C GLU A 58 11.77 9.68 -1.91
N GLN A 59 12.20 10.33 -3.00
CA GLN A 59 11.33 11.15 -3.84
C GLN A 59 10.26 10.30 -4.52
N SER A 60 10.64 9.13 -5.07
CA SER A 60 9.69 8.20 -5.70
C SER A 60 8.64 7.71 -4.71
N ILE A 61 9.06 7.37 -3.49
CA ILE A 61 8.17 6.91 -2.41
C ILE A 61 7.22 8.04 -2.00
N CYS A 62 7.74 9.23 -1.72
CA CYS A 62 6.95 10.38 -1.30
C CYS A 62 5.93 10.78 -2.37
N LEU A 63 6.34 10.83 -3.64
CA LEU A 63 5.44 11.19 -4.75
C LEU A 63 4.35 10.14 -4.97
N GLY A 64 4.72 8.85 -4.95
CA GLY A 64 3.76 7.75 -5.04
C GLY A 64 2.76 7.76 -3.89
N PHE A 65 3.24 7.97 -2.65
CA PHE A 65 2.38 8.12 -1.49
C PHE A 65 1.42 9.30 -1.62
N MET A 66 1.89 10.49 -2.02
CA MET A 66 1.03 11.66 -2.19
C MET A 66 -0.08 11.42 -3.23
N LYS A 67 0.23 10.76 -4.35
CA LYS A 67 -0.76 10.41 -5.37
C LYS A 67 -1.79 9.39 -4.86
N LEU A 68 -1.35 8.36 -4.15
CA LEU A 68 -2.26 7.42 -3.49
C LEU A 68 -3.15 8.10 -2.45
N MET A 69 -2.62 9.05 -1.68
CA MET A 69 -3.44 9.79 -0.71
C MET A 69 -4.54 10.59 -1.38
N ARG A 70 -4.29 11.18 -2.55
CA ARG A 70 -5.34 11.85 -3.33
C ARG A 70 -6.41 10.87 -3.79
N TYR A 71 -6.01 9.70 -4.30
CA TYR A 71 -6.95 8.65 -4.68
C TYR A 71 -7.83 8.21 -3.49
N ILE A 72 -7.22 7.99 -2.32
CA ILE A 72 -7.94 7.64 -1.09
C ILE A 72 -8.88 8.77 -0.64
N CYS A 73 -8.48 10.03 -0.84
CA CYS A 73 -9.25 11.21 -0.46
C CYS A 73 -10.01 11.78 -1.66
N GLU A 74 -10.99 11.01 -2.15
CA GLU A 74 -12.02 11.47 -3.09
C GLU A 74 -11.59 11.67 -4.55
N GLN A 75 -10.29 11.61 -4.90
CA GLN A 75 -9.84 11.63 -6.32
C GLN A 75 -9.95 10.25 -6.99
N ASN A 76 -11.15 9.70 -6.93
CA ASN A 76 -11.56 8.44 -7.51
C ASN A 76 -13.00 8.57 -8.03
N SER A 77 -13.45 7.63 -8.86
CA SER A 77 -14.78 7.67 -9.48
C SER A 77 -15.97 7.73 -8.52
N SER A 78 -15.82 7.31 -7.26
CA SER A 78 -16.90 7.43 -6.27
C SER A 78 -17.00 8.84 -5.68
N GLY A 79 -15.93 9.64 -5.75
CA GLY A 79 -15.85 10.94 -5.08
C GLY A 79 -15.88 10.86 -3.56
N LEU A 80 -15.63 9.67 -2.98
CA LEU A 80 -15.67 9.43 -1.53
C LEU A 80 -14.29 9.12 -0.97
N TYR A 81 -14.16 9.35 0.34
CA TYR A 81 -13.02 8.87 1.12
C TYR A 81 -13.10 7.35 1.23
N LEU A 82 -12.05 6.66 0.79
CA LEU A 82 -12.06 5.21 0.68
C LEU A 82 -11.79 4.49 2.02
N GLY A 83 -11.31 5.21 3.04
CA GLY A 83 -10.82 4.60 4.29
C GLY A 83 -9.31 4.33 4.23
N LEU A 84 -8.63 4.37 5.37
CA LEU A 84 -7.19 4.11 5.42
C LEU A 84 -6.90 2.69 5.91
N THR A 85 -6.14 1.95 5.12
CA THR A 85 -5.57 0.67 5.54
C THR A 85 -4.09 0.80 5.79
N ILE A 86 -3.59 0.06 6.77
CA ILE A 86 -2.17 0.05 7.14
C ILE A 86 -1.59 -1.37 7.10
N PRO A 87 -0.32 -1.53 6.67
CA PRO A 87 0.57 -0.48 6.14
C PRO A 87 0.28 -0.09 4.69
N ILE A 88 0.75 1.11 4.29
CA ILE A 88 1.06 1.40 2.89
C ILE A 88 2.41 0.76 2.59
N VAL A 89 2.51 -0.06 1.55
CA VAL A 89 3.73 -0.83 1.26
C VAL A 89 4.54 -0.18 0.15
N THR A 90 5.86 -0.29 0.25
CA THR A 90 6.78 0.06 -0.83
C THR A 90 7.50 -1.20 -1.29
N ILE A 91 7.40 -1.49 -2.58
CA ILE A 91 8.09 -2.59 -3.24
C ILE A 91 9.29 -2.04 -3.99
N VAL A 92 10.47 -2.55 -3.64
CA VAL A 92 11.70 -2.33 -4.38
C VAL A 92 11.85 -3.44 -5.40
N HIS A 93 12.11 -3.08 -6.66
CA HIS A 93 12.24 -4.03 -7.75
C HIS A 93 13.72 -4.29 -8.04
N THR A 94 14.07 -5.54 -8.36
CA THR A 94 15.41 -5.94 -8.78
C THR A 94 15.43 -6.31 -10.25
N ASN A 95 16.62 -6.31 -10.85
CA ASN A 95 16.80 -6.89 -12.18
C ASN A 95 16.50 -8.40 -12.17
N ALA A 96 16.38 -9.00 -13.36
CA ALA A 96 16.06 -10.43 -13.49
C ALA A 96 17.05 -11.36 -12.75
N ALA A 97 18.31 -10.95 -12.65
CA ALA A 97 19.36 -11.68 -11.93
C ALA A 97 19.35 -11.46 -10.41
N GLN A 98 18.45 -10.61 -9.89
CA GLN A 98 18.34 -10.19 -8.49
C GLN A 98 19.65 -9.64 -7.90
N SER A 99 20.56 -9.17 -8.76
CA SER A 99 21.89 -8.70 -8.39
C SER A 99 21.96 -7.19 -8.17
N ALA A 100 21.00 -6.45 -8.73
CA ALA A 100 20.94 -5.01 -8.61
C ALA A 100 19.49 -4.52 -8.51
N MET A 101 19.30 -3.43 -7.77
CA MET A 101 18.02 -2.73 -7.69
C MET A 101 17.74 -1.96 -8.99
N THR A 102 16.50 -2.00 -9.45
CA THR A 102 16.03 -1.11 -10.53
C THR A 102 15.70 0.26 -9.95
N PRO A 103 15.82 1.35 -10.72
CA PRO A 103 15.60 2.72 -10.22
C PRO A 103 14.17 3.01 -9.78
N SER A 104 13.22 2.12 -10.08
CA SER A 104 11.80 2.32 -9.79
C SER A 104 11.33 1.58 -8.53
N VAL A 105 10.36 2.17 -7.85
CA VAL A 105 9.61 1.55 -6.74
C VAL A 105 8.13 1.49 -7.07
N THR A 106 7.42 0.54 -6.48
CA THR A 106 5.95 0.57 -6.44
C THR A 106 5.51 0.92 -5.04
N VAL A 107 4.68 1.96 -4.89
CA VAL A 107 3.96 2.21 -3.65
C VAL A 107 2.56 1.64 -3.82
N ALA A 108 2.06 0.92 -2.81
CA ALA A 108 0.76 0.27 -2.91
C ALA A 108 -0.09 0.41 -1.65
N TYR A 109 -1.38 0.61 -1.88
CA TYR A 109 -2.44 0.72 -0.89
C TYR A 109 -3.38 -0.47 -1.04
N TYR A 110 -3.59 -1.19 0.07
CA TYR A 110 -4.57 -2.27 0.11
C TYR A 110 -5.97 -1.66 0.09
N LEU A 111 -6.84 -2.13 -0.80
CA LEU A 111 -8.22 -1.65 -0.79
C LEU A 111 -8.96 -2.28 0.40
N PRO A 112 -9.70 -1.49 1.21
CA PRO A 112 -10.55 -2.01 2.27
C PRO A 112 -11.44 -3.16 1.80
N GLU A 113 -11.75 -4.08 2.70
CA GLU A 113 -12.48 -5.31 2.37
C GLU A 113 -13.78 -5.03 1.60
N VAL A 114 -14.51 -3.99 1.99
CA VAL A 114 -15.77 -3.56 1.36
C VAL A 114 -15.61 -3.04 -0.08
N LEU A 115 -14.38 -2.72 -0.51
CA LEU A 115 -14.06 -2.20 -1.85
C LEU A 115 -13.32 -3.25 -2.72
N GLN A 116 -13.09 -4.46 -2.21
CA GLN A 116 -12.34 -5.50 -2.92
C GLN A 116 -13.08 -5.99 -4.19
N ASP A 117 -14.40 -6.10 -4.16
CA ASP A 117 -15.18 -6.60 -5.29
C ASP A 117 -15.28 -5.56 -6.43
N GLU A 118 -15.63 -4.33 -6.10
CA GLU A 118 -15.80 -3.22 -7.05
C GLU A 118 -14.97 -2.00 -6.62
N PRO A 119 -13.66 -1.98 -6.93
CA PRO A 119 -12.78 -0.90 -6.53
C PRO A 119 -13.11 0.39 -7.32
N PRO A 120 -13.23 1.56 -6.65
CA PRO A 120 -13.41 2.82 -7.35
C PRO A 120 -12.28 3.09 -8.33
N HIS A 121 -12.61 3.42 -9.58
CA HIS A 121 -11.61 3.75 -10.59
C HIS A 121 -10.79 4.98 -10.19
N PRO A 122 -9.44 4.94 -10.24
CA PRO A 122 -8.61 6.10 -10.00
C PRO A 122 -8.78 7.18 -11.07
N LEU A 123 -8.70 8.46 -10.70
CA LEU A 123 -8.68 9.56 -11.67
C LEU A 123 -7.26 9.89 -12.17
N ASP A 124 -6.24 9.55 -11.38
CA ASP A 124 -4.83 9.65 -11.79
C ASP A 124 -4.46 8.39 -12.61
N PRO A 125 -4.07 8.55 -13.90
CA PRO A 125 -3.78 7.41 -14.77
C PRO A 125 -2.52 6.62 -14.37
N ASP A 126 -1.67 7.16 -13.50
CA ASP A 126 -0.50 6.45 -13.00
C ASP A 126 -0.86 5.42 -11.91
N ILE A 127 -2.09 5.48 -11.38
CA ILE A 127 -2.59 4.53 -10.38
C ILE A 127 -3.33 3.41 -11.09
N VAL A 128 -2.85 2.18 -10.89
CA VAL A 128 -3.44 0.97 -11.45
C VAL A 128 -3.99 0.12 -10.32
N ILE A 129 -5.19 -0.40 -10.49
CA ILE A 129 -5.72 -1.43 -9.58
C ILE A 129 -5.20 -2.79 -10.02
N GLU A 130 -4.40 -3.43 -9.18
CA GLU A 130 -3.80 -4.74 -9.44
C GLU A 130 -4.38 -5.79 -8.49
N GLU A 131 -4.66 -6.99 -8.99
CA GLU A 131 -4.95 -8.14 -8.12
C GLU A 131 -3.65 -8.89 -7.82
N TRP A 132 -3.22 -8.84 -6.56
CA TRP A 132 -2.04 -9.57 -6.10
C TRP A 132 -2.44 -10.98 -5.63
N PRO A 133 -1.66 -12.02 -5.98
CA PRO A 133 -1.95 -13.39 -5.59
C PRO A 133 -1.74 -13.60 -4.08
N SER A 134 -2.32 -14.68 -3.54
CA SER A 134 -1.99 -15.09 -2.17
C SER A 134 -0.49 -15.31 -2.02
N THR A 135 0.09 -14.69 -1.01
CA THR A 135 1.55 -14.59 -0.86
C THR A 135 1.94 -14.84 0.59
N ILE A 136 3.07 -15.51 0.78
CA ILE A 136 3.72 -15.67 2.09
C ILE A 136 4.81 -14.61 2.21
N VAL A 137 4.75 -13.81 3.27
CA VAL A 137 5.73 -12.77 3.57
C VAL A 137 6.40 -13.09 4.91
N TYR A 138 7.72 -12.90 4.96
CA TYR A 138 8.50 -12.92 6.19
C TYR A 138 8.68 -11.48 6.66
N SER A 139 8.04 -11.12 7.77
CA SER A 139 8.14 -9.79 8.39
C SER A 139 8.97 -9.85 9.66
N ARG A 140 9.66 -8.75 10.00
CA ARG A 140 10.40 -8.59 11.24
C ARG A 140 10.02 -7.28 11.90
#